data_AF-A0A4Q3EH74-F1
#
_entry.id   AF-A0A4Q3EH74-F1
#
_cell.length_a   1.000
_cell.length_b   1.000
_cell.length_c   1.000
_cell.angle_alpha   90.00
_cell.angle_beta   90.00
_cell.angle_gamma   90.00
#
_symmetry.space_group_name_H-M   'P 1'
#
loop_
_entity.id
_entity.type
_entity.pdbx_description
1 polymer ?
#
loop_
_entity_poly.entity_id
_entity_poly.type
_entity_poly.pdbx_seq_one_letter_code
_entity_poly.pdbx_strand_id
1 'polypeptide(L)'
;MNLKQFAFLFIVFLLITALPPVLLQLFKPFWLIPAFWRLFILFNILTVVVCISCLIGNQKSSMAGSQVFLIATVVKMLLCMVFVALYTRKHEVNAIHFVLNFFYLYIVNTVFELRTLLRNLRLQNPK
;
A
#
# COMPACT_ATOMS: atom_id res chain seq x y z
N MET A 1 1.86 17.34 -6.55
CA MET A 1 2.95 17.07 -5.60
C MET A 1 4.19 16.71 -6.39
N ASN A 2 5.35 17.30 -6.07
CA ASN A 2 6.57 17.01 -6.81
C ASN A 2 7.12 15.61 -6.46
N LEU A 3 7.84 14.97 -7.38
CA LEU A 3 8.37 13.62 -7.18
C LEU A 3 9.27 13.52 -5.94
N LYS A 4 10.07 14.55 -5.65
CA LYS A 4 10.92 14.63 -4.45
C LYS A 4 10.10 14.65 -3.15
N GLN A 5 9.01 15.41 -3.13
CA GLN A 5 8.10 15.48 -1.98
C GLN A 5 7.37 14.15 -1.77
N PHE A 6 6.97 13.49 -2.87
CA PHE A 6 6.41 12.14 -2.82
C PHE A 6 7.41 11.15 -2.21
N ALA A 7 8.63 11.10 -2.73
CA ALA A 7 9.67 10.19 -2.25
C ALA A 7 9.95 10.40 -0.75
N PHE A 8 10.08 11.64 -0.30
CA PHE A 8 10.26 11.95 1.12
C PHE A 8 9.09 11.46 1.98
N LEU A 9 7.85 11.78 1.61
CA LEU A 9 6.66 11.34 2.34
C LEU A 9 6.50 9.82 2.33
N PHE A 10 6.88 9.16 1.24
CA PHE A 10 6.83 7.72 1.12
C PHE A 10 7.88 7.03 2.00
N ILE A 11 9.09 7.58 2.11
CA ILE A 11 10.11 7.08 3.04
C ILE A 11 9.65 7.24 4.49
N VAL A 12 9.10 8.40 4.84
CA VAL A 12 8.55 8.63 6.19
C VAL A 12 7.39 7.66 6.47
N PHE A 13 6.51 7.43 5.49
CA PHE A 13 5.45 6.45 5.57
C PHE A 13 5.98 5.03 5.78
N LEU A 14 7.00 4.60 5.02
CA LEU A 14 7.65 3.30 5.19
C LEU A 14 8.19 3.11 6.62
N LEU A 15 8.87 4.11 7.16
CA LEU A 15 9.43 4.05 8.50
C LEU A 15 8.33 3.95 9.57
N ILE A 16 7.28 4.78 9.46
CA ILE A 16 6.17 4.78 10.41
C ILE A 16 5.41 3.45 10.37
N THR A 17 5.24 2.86 9.18
CA THR A 17 4.48 1.61 9.02
C THR A 17 5.30 0.35 9.33
N ALA A 18 6.62 0.42 9.25
CA ALA A 18 7.49 -0.65 9.72
C ALA A 18 7.60 -0.70 11.26
N LEU A 19 7.33 0.42 11.95
CA LEU A 19 7.54 0.54 13.39
C LEU A 19 6.64 -0.41 14.23
N PRO A 20 5.31 -0.47 14.01
CA PRO A 20 4.44 -1.40 14.74
C PRO A 20 4.80 -2.88 14.58
N PRO A 21 5.05 -3.43 13.37
CA PRO A 21 5.42 -4.84 13.23
C PRO A 21 6.81 -5.15 13.82
N VAL A 22 7.77 -4.21 13.79
CA VAL A 22 9.07 -4.38 14.47
C VAL A 22 8.88 -4.48 15.99
N LEU A 23 8.07 -3.60 16.58
CA LEU A 23 7.75 -3.67 18.01
C LEU A 23 7.05 -5.00 18.36
N LEU A 24 6.08 -5.43 17.54
CA LEU A 24 5.39 -6.71 17.74
C LEU A 24 6.36 -7.90 17.66
N GLN A 25 7.37 -7.85 16.79
CA GLN A 25 8.38 -8.89 16.68
C GLN A 25 9.22 -9.03 17.97
N LEU A 26 9.45 -7.93 18.70
CA LEU A 26 10.20 -7.93 19.97
C LEU A 26 9.36 -8.46 21.15
N PHE A 27 8.09 -8.09 21.24
CA PHE A 27 7.23 -8.43 22.39
C PHE A 27 6.39 -9.70 22.20
N LYS A 28 5.85 -9.93 21.00
CA LYS A 28 4.92 -11.03 20.70
C LYS A 28 5.09 -11.55 19.26
N PRO A 29 6.19 -12.26 18.95
CA PRO A 29 6.52 -12.70 17.60
C PRO A 29 5.47 -13.64 16.97
N PHE A 30 4.72 -14.38 17.79
CA PHE A 30 3.65 -15.28 17.32
C PHE A 30 2.50 -14.56 16.59
N TRP A 31 2.31 -13.26 16.85
CA TRP A 31 1.24 -12.49 16.20
C TRP A 31 1.56 -12.09 14.75
N LEU A 32 2.83 -12.16 14.36
CA LEU A 32 3.30 -11.78 13.03
C LEU A 32 3.39 -13.02 12.14
N ILE A 33 2.85 -12.93 10.92
CA ILE A 33 2.99 -14.03 9.96
C ILE A 33 4.45 -14.16 9.48
N PRO A 34 4.98 -15.37 9.26
CA PRO A 34 6.37 -15.56 8.84
C PRO A 34 6.74 -14.83 7.54
N ALA A 35 5.78 -14.66 6.63
CA ALA A 35 5.96 -13.92 5.39
C ALA A 35 5.62 -12.43 5.48
N PHE A 36 5.44 -11.87 6.67
CA PHE A 36 5.00 -10.47 6.83
C PHE A 36 5.89 -9.50 6.06
N TRP A 37 7.20 -9.62 6.20
CA TRP A 37 8.16 -8.75 5.52
C TRP A 37 8.09 -8.84 3.98
N ARG A 38 7.79 -10.02 3.43
CA ARG A 38 7.57 -10.20 1.98
C ARG A 38 6.31 -9.48 1.53
N LEU A 39 5.22 -9.61 2.29
CA LEU A 39 3.98 -8.88 2.03
C LEU A 39 4.16 -7.37 2.19
N PHE A 40 4.88 -6.93 3.22
CA PHE A 40 5.19 -5.52 3.44
C PHE A 40 5.91 -4.92 2.23
N ILE A 41 6.95 -5.58 1.73
CA ILE A 41 7.68 -5.12 0.53
C ILE A 41 6.75 -5.11 -0.70
N LEU A 42 5.98 -6.17 -0.92
CA LEU A 42 5.04 -6.26 -2.04
C LEU A 42 4.02 -5.11 -2.03
N PHE A 43 3.38 -4.87 -0.88
CA PHE A 43 2.39 -3.80 -0.72
C PHE A 43 2.99 -2.42 -0.98
N ASN A 44 4.20 -2.18 -0.49
CA ASN A 44 4.88 -0.90 -0.69
C ASN A 44 5.30 -0.68 -2.14
N ILE A 45 5.83 -1.70 -2.83
CA ILE A 45 6.15 -1.62 -4.26
C ILE A 45 4.88 -1.30 -5.07
N LEU A 46 3.79 -2.05 -4.83
CA LEU A 46 2.52 -1.82 -5.53
C LEU A 46 1.99 -0.41 -5.24
N THR A 47 2.16 0.09 -4.02
CA THR A 47 1.75 1.44 -3.62
C THR A 47 2.51 2.53 -4.34
N VAL A 48 3.83 2.36 -4.52
CA VAL A 48 4.63 3.27 -5.35
C VAL A 48 4.13 3.27 -6.79
N VAL A 49 3.89 2.09 -7.36
CA VAL A 49 3.37 1.96 -8.73
C VAL A 49 2.04 2.69 -8.87
N VAL A 50 1.06 2.44 -7.98
CA VAL A 50 -0.25 3.11 -7.98
C VAL A 50 -0.08 4.64 -7.89
N CYS A 51 0.74 5.12 -6.96
CA CYS A 51 0.95 6.56 -6.77
C CYS A 51 1.64 7.23 -7.97
N ILE A 52 2.65 6.59 -8.57
CA ILE A 52 3.34 7.10 -9.76
C ILE A 52 2.40 7.11 -10.96
N SER A 53 1.68 6.02 -11.21
CA SER A 53 0.67 5.95 -12.29
C SER A 53 -0.38 7.05 -12.13
N CYS A 54 -0.83 7.30 -10.90
CA CYS A 54 -1.75 8.37 -10.59
C CYS A 54 -1.13 9.77 -10.82
N LEU A 55 0.12 10.00 -10.41
CA LEU A 55 0.84 11.25 -10.67
C LEU A 55 0.95 11.54 -12.17
N ILE A 56 1.24 10.51 -12.98
CA ILE A 56 1.30 10.63 -14.45
C ILE A 56 -0.10 10.87 -15.04
N GLY A 57 -1.11 10.11 -14.59
CA GLY A 57 -2.50 10.26 -15.05
C GLY A 57 -3.06 11.65 -14.77
N ASN A 58 -2.79 12.19 -13.58
CA ASN A 58 -3.19 13.53 -13.18
C ASN A 58 -2.60 14.62 -14.11
N GLN A 59 -1.41 14.45 -14.69
CA GLN A 59 -0.84 15.44 -15.61
C GLN A 59 -1.68 15.65 -16.87
N LYS A 60 -2.45 14.63 -17.29
CA LYS A 60 -3.36 14.74 -18.45
C LYS A 60 -4.68 15.39 -18.07
N SER A 61 -5.34 14.84 -17.04
CA SER A 61 -6.55 15.42 -16.47
C SER A 61 -6.85 14.83 -15.09
N SER A 62 -7.55 15.61 -14.26
CA SER A 62 -8.03 15.18 -12.94
C SER A 62 -8.89 13.91 -13.01
N MET A 63 -9.73 13.79 -14.05
CA MET A 63 -10.57 12.62 -14.29
C MET A 63 -9.76 11.38 -14.71
N ALA A 64 -8.71 11.56 -15.51
CA ALA A 64 -7.83 10.45 -15.88
C ALA A 64 -7.06 9.92 -14.65
N GLY A 65 -6.63 10.79 -13.74
CA GLY A 65 -5.91 10.36 -12.53
C GLY A 65 -6.76 9.53 -11.56
N SER A 66 -8.05 9.85 -11.41
CA SER A 66 -8.96 9.06 -10.58
C SER A 66 -9.30 7.70 -11.21
N GLN A 67 -9.50 7.65 -12.54
CA GLN A 67 -9.68 6.40 -13.28
C GLN A 67 -8.46 5.48 -13.17
N VAL A 68 -7.26 6.03 -13.36
CA VAL A 68 -5.99 5.28 -13.19
C VAL A 68 -5.85 4.76 -11.77
N PHE A 69 -6.22 5.54 -10.75
CA PHE A 69 -6.20 5.09 -9.36
C PHE A 69 -7.13 3.89 -9.13
N LEU A 70 -8.37 3.93 -9.64
CA LEU A 70 -9.31 2.81 -9.51
C LEU A 70 -8.76 1.53 -10.18
N ILE A 71 -8.29 1.63 -11.42
CA ILE A 71 -7.72 0.50 -12.16
C ILE A 71 -6.50 -0.07 -11.43
N ALA A 72 -5.56 0.80 -11.03
CA ALA A 72 -4.33 0.37 -10.37
C ALA A 72 -4.62 -0.28 -9.00
N THR A 73 -5.60 0.22 -8.25
CA THR A 73 -6.01 -0.35 -6.96
C THR A 73 -6.67 -1.71 -7.13
N VAL A 74 -7.51 -1.89 -8.16
CA VAL A 74 -8.11 -3.20 -8.49
C VAL A 74 -7.04 -4.20 -8.89
N VAL A 75 -6.08 -3.81 -9.75
CA VAL A 75 -4.95 -4.68 -10.14
C VAL A 75 -4.10 -5.05 -8.92
N LYS A 76 -3.79 -4.09 -8.04
CA LYS A 76 -3.09 -4.33 -6.77
C LYS A 76 -3.83 -5.33 -5.90
N MET A 77 -5.15 -5.16 -5.72
CA MET A 77 -6.00 -6.10 -4.98
C MET A 77 -5.91 -7.52 -5.54
N LEU A 78 -6.05 -7.67 -6.87
CA LEU A 78 -5.97 -8.98 -7.53
C LEU A 78 -4.59 -9.63 -7.34
N LEU A 79 -3.50 -8.89 -7.53
CA LEU A 79 -2.13 -9.39 -7.31
C LEU A 79 -1.92 -9.83 -5.85
N CYS A 80 -2.41 -9.03 -4.90
CA CYS A 80 -2.38 -9.39 -3.49
C CYS A 80 -3.17 -10.67 -3.20
N MET A 81 -4.36 -10.86 -3.79
CA MET A 81 -5.16 -12.07 -3.64
C MET A 81 -4.46 -13.31 -4.22
N VAL A 82 -3.84 -13.19 -5.40
CA VAL A 82 -3.05 -14.30 -5.98
C VAL A 82 -1.89 -14.67 -5.05
N PHE A 83 -1.16 -13.68 -4.53
CA PHE A 83 -0.07 -13.94 -3.59
C PHE A 83 -0.56 -14.65 -2.32
N VAL A 84 -1.68 -14.17 -1.75
CA VAL A 84 -2.32 -14.76 -0.58
C VAL A 84 -2.65 -16.23 -0.84
N ALA A 85 -3.31 -16.54 -1.96
CA ALA A 85 -3.71 -17.89 -2.32
C ALA A 85 -2.51 -18.84 -2.50
N LEU A 86 -1.43 -18.36 -3.13
CA LEU A 86 -0.20 -19.15 -3.27
C LEU A 86 0.49 -19.40 -1.92
N TYR A 87 0.41 -18.43 -1.01
CA TYR A 87 1.06 -18.52 0.30
C TYR A 87 0.30 -19.45 1.25
N THR A 88 -1.03 -19.32 1.35
CA THR A 88 -1.86 -20.15 2.22
C THR A 88 -1.92 -21.62 1.77
N ARG A 89 -1.69 -21.90 0.47
CA ARG A 89 -1.56 -23.28 -0.03
C ARG A 89 -0.26 -23.97 0.41
N LYS A 90 0.81 -23.20 0.67
CA LYS A 90 2.14 -23.75 1.02
C LYS A 90 2.43 -23.75 2.52
N HIS A 91 1.69 -22.97 3.30
CA HIS A 91 1.94 -22.79 4.72
C HIS A 91 0.64 -22.86 5.50
N GLU A 92 0.61 -23.68 6.56
CA GLU A 92 -0.44 -23.61 7.55
C GLU A 92 -0.27 -22.32 8.36
N VAL A 93 -1.07 -21.31 8.04
CA VAL A 93 -1.13 -20.05 8.78
C VAL A 93 -2.46 -19.94 9.49
N ASN A 94 -2.41 -19.45 10.73
CA ASN A 94 -3.61 -19.10 11.45
C ASN A 94 -4.34 -17.97 10.69
N ALA A 95 -5.57 -18.25 10.23
CA ALA A 95 -6.33 -17.37 9.37
C ALA A 95 -6.55 -15.98 9.97
N ILE A 96 -6.79 -15.89 11.29
CA ILE A 96 -7.03 -14.62 11.99
C ILE A 96 -5.78 -13.74 11.94
N HIS A 97 -4.63 -14.30 12.28
CA HIS A 97 -3.37 -13.57 12.25
C HIS A 97 -3.03 -13.10 10.83
N PHE A 98 -3.24 -13.96 9.83
CA PHE A 98 -3.02 -13.61 8.44
C PHE A 98 -3.90 -12.44 7.99
N VAL A 99 -5.20 -12.51 8.26
CA VAL A 99 -6.17 -11.47 7.90
C VAL A 99 -5.81 -10.14 8.57
N LEU A 100 -5.48 -10.13 9.87
CA LEU A 100 -5.10 -8.89 10.58
C LEU A 100 -3.85 -8.24 9.97
N ASN A 101 -2.81 -9.03 9.70
CA ASN A 101 -1.58 -8.54 9.08
C ASN A 101 -1.84 -8.00 7.65
N PHE A 102 -2.65 -8.70 6.88
CA PHE A 102 -3.04 -8.27 5.54
C PHE A 102 -3.84 -6.97 5.56
N PHE A 103 -4.86 -6.88 6.40
CA PHE A 103 -5.70 -5.68 6.53
C PHE A 103 -4.91 -4.47 7.03
N TYR A 104 -4.01 -4.66 7.98
CA TYR A 104 -3.09 -3.62 8.42
C TYR A 104 -2.32 -3.02 7.24
N LEU A 105 -1.67 -3.87 6.45
CA LEU A 105 -0.91 -3.42 5.27
C LEU A 105 -1.82 -2.78 4.23
N TYR A 106 -2.96 -3.40 3.93
CA TYR A 106 -3.90 -2.91 2.93
C TYR A 106 -4.44 -1.53 3.28
N ILE A 107 -5.06 -1.35 4.45
CA ILE A 107 -5.69 -0.09 4.84
C ILE A 107 -4.67 1.03 4.87
N VAL A 108 -3.52 0.80 5.51
CA VAL A 108 -2.53 1.85 5.72
C VAL A 108 -1.92 2.32 4.38
N ASN A 109 -1.65 1.38 3.46
CA ASN A 109 -1.20 1.73 2.11
C ASN A 109 -2.30 2.45 1.32
N THR A 110 -3.55 1.96 1.35
CA THR A 110 -4.66 2.58 0.62
C THR A 110 -4.97 3.99 1.11
N VAL A 111 -4.90 4.24 2.42
CA VAL A 111 -5.02 5.60 2.97
C VAL A 111 -3.92 6.51 2.44
N PHE A 112 -2.68 6.03 2.36
CA PHE A 112 -1.57 6.80 1.79
C PHE A 112 -1.78 7.10 0.30
N GLU A 113 -2.20 6.12 -0.49
CA GLU A 113 -2.50 6.28 -1.92
C GLU A 113 -3.63 7.31 -2.13
N LEU A 114 -4.72 7.18 -1.38
CA LEU A 114 -5.87 8.08 -1.45
C LEU A 114 -5.48 9.50 -1.06
N ARG A 115 -4.69 9.69 0.00
CA ARG A 115 -4.18 11.01 0.40
C ARG A 115 -3.30 11.63 -0.69
N THR A 116 -2.48 10.82 -1.35
CA THR A 116 -1.63 11.27 -2.47
C THR A 116 -2.48 11.72 -3.65
N LEU A 117 -3.47 10.94 -4.05
CA LEU A 117 -4.43 11.29 -5.10
C LEU A 117 -5.17 12.59 -4.74
N LEU A 118 -5.84 12.65 -3.59
CA LEU A 118 -6.65 13.80 -3.18
C LEU A 118 -5.83 15.09 -3.09
N ARG A 119 -4.60 15.02 -2.57
CA ARG A 119 -3.69 16.17 -2.53
C ARG A 119 -3.35 16.67 -3.94
N ASN A 120 -3.10 15.77 -4.88
CA ASN A 120 -2.81 16.13 -6.26
C ASN A 120 -4.03 16.74 -6.96
N LEU A 121 -5.21 16.16 -6.77
CA LEU A 121 -6.46 16.69 -7.32
C LEU A 121 -6.77 18.09 -6.79
N ARG A 122 -6.57 18.34 -5.48
CA ARG A 122 -6.77 19.66 -4.87
C ARG A 122 -5.83 20.72 -5.43
N LEU A 123 -4.59 20.35 -5.76
CA LEU A 123 -3.63 21.28 -6.39
C LEU A 123 -4.03 21.65 -7.83
N GLN A 124 -4.70 20.75 -8.55
CA GLN A 124 -5.13 20.97 -9.93
C GLN A 124 -6.47 21.69 -10.05
N ASN A 125 -7.34 21.54 -9.05
CA ASN A 125 -8.62 22.21 -8.99
C ASN A 125 -8.72 23.00 -7.68
N PRO A 126 -8.04 24.16 -7.59
CA PRO A 126 -8.13 25.06 -6.45
C PRO A 126 -9.50 25.76 -6.51
N LYS A 127 -10.53 25.07 -6.08
CA LYS A 127 -11.81 25.69 -5.69
C LYS A 127 -11.79 25.99 -4.20
#